data_AF-A0A949TPU7-F1
#
_entry.id   AF-A0A949TPU7-F1
#
_cell.length_a   1.000
_cell.length_b   1.000
_cell.length_c   1.000
_cell.angle_alpha   90.00
_cell.angle_beta   90.00
_cell.angle_gamma   90.00
#
_symmetry.space_group_name_H-M   'P 1'
#
loop_
_entity.id
_entity.type
_entity.pdbx_description
1 polymer ?
#
loop_
_entity_poly.entity_id
_entity_poly.type
_entity_poly.pdbx_seq_one_letter_code
_entity_poly.pdbx_strand_id
1 'polypeptide(L)'
;MNLQIENKQLDNIATWMQPVKETNLPNILKGVFFMDGNPLPDDCITMYNLEWDAENNTLFLPVFGQLQWTFHNSISGKLLLIAAWLSQLTYKIQFEDETLKKAQIIAYSFGIPIPKWIVNPTMCQDESSDNGNIWQRKNIWLNTITGFGDYTLRKVVDENGNYTSAFNDMLAKVENECLVVARNSIEENLGGEYESVGKLS
;
A
#
# COMPACT_ATOMS: atom_id res chain seq x y z
N MET A 1 17.99 -9.11 -6.00
CA MET A 1 17.44 -7.74 -5.90
C MET A 1 18.12 -7.05 -4.72
N ASN A 2 18.78 -5.92 -4.94
CA ASN A 2 19.40 -5.13 -3.87
C ASN A 2 18.33 -4.17 -3.31
N LEU A 3 18.16 -4.12 -1.99
CA LEU A 3 17.15 -3.24 -1.37
C LEU A 3 17.72 -1.81 -1.29
N GLN A 4 17.36 -0.96 -2.23
CA GLN A 4 17.71 0.46 -2.20
C GLN A 4 16.66 1.21 -1.37
N ILE A 5 17.10 1.80 -0.25
CA ILE A 5 16.23 2.56 0.66
C ILE A 5 16.57 4.03 0.53
N GLU A 6 15.55 4.87 0.41
CA GLU A 6 15.69 6.33 0.28
C GLU A 6 14.78 7.06 1.26
N ASN A 7 15.14 8.30 1.57
CA ASN A 7 14.27 9.23 2.27
C ASN A 7 13.37 9.96 1.26
N LYS A 8 12.09 10.12 1.61
CA LYS A 8 11.12 10.96 0.89
C LYS A 8 10.36 11.85 1.88
N GLN A 9 9.76 12.91 1.36
CA GLN A 9 8.87 13.79 2.13
C GLN A 9 7.42 13.42 1.86
N LEU A 10 6.58 13.36 2.90
CA LEU A 10 5.17 13.00 2.80
C LEU A 10 4.31 14.17 2.30
N ASP A 11 4.73 15.41 2.53
CA ASP A 11 4.07 16.62 2.02
C ASP A 11 3.98 16.70 0.49
N ASN A 12 4.81 15.92 -0.23
CA ASN A 12 4.78 15.78 -1.67
C ASN A 12 4.52 14.33 -2.14
N ILE A 13 3.90 13.48 -1.32
CA ILE A 13 3.69 12.05 -1.60
C ILE A 13 3.05 11.77 -2.97
N ALA A 14 2.18 12.66 -3.45
CA ALA A 14 1.52 12.54 -4.75
C ALA A 14 2.50 12.65 -5.94
N THR A 15 3.71 13.17 -5.76
CA THR A 15 4.70 13.33 -6.84
C THR A 15 5.56 12.09 -7.06
N TRP A 16 5.51 11.10 -6.16
CA TRP A 16 6.37 9.92 -6.25
C TRP A 16 5.65 8.59 -5.99
N MET A 17 4.55 8.54 -5.23
CA MET A 17 3.64 7.38 -5.21
C MET A 17 2.65 7.44 -6.37
N GLN A 18 3.15 7.25 -7.58
CA GLN A 18 2.38 7.39 -8.83
C GLN A 18 2.27 6.06 -9.61
N PRO A 19 1.20 5.87 -10.39
CA PRO A 19 1.14 4.80 -11.37
C PRO A 19 2.20 5.03 -12.46
N VAL A 20 2.93 3.98 -12.82
CA VAL A 20 3.88 3.97 -13.95
C VAL A 20 3.54 2.92 -15.00
N LYS A 21 2.55 2.08 -14.71
CA LYS A 21 2.00 1.11 -15.66
C LYS A 21 0.51 0.91 -15.40
N GLU A 22 -0.19 0.52 -16.46
CA GLU A 22 -1.56 0.05 -16.37
C GLU A 22 -1.60 -1.35 -15.76
N THR A 23 -2.48 -1.56 -14.77
CA THR A 23 -2.59 -2.84 -14.05
C THR A 23 -4.02 -3.31 -13.84
N ASN A 24 -4.98 -2.70 -14.54
CA ASN A 24 -6.42 -2.93 -14.37
C ASN A 24 -6.93 -2.73 -12.94
N LEU A 25 -6.17 -2.02 -12.09
CA LEU A 25 -6.57 -1.76 -10.71
C LEU A 25 -7.91 -1.01 -10.68
N PRO A 26 -8.91 -1.48 -9.91
CA PRO A 26 -10.18 -0.78 -9.76
C PRO A 26 -10.00 0.63 -9.19
N ASN A 27 -10.78 1.60 -9.68
CA ASN A 27 -10.65 3.01 -9.28
C ASN A 27 -10.74 3.21 -7.76
N ILE A 28 -11.56 2.41 -7.07
CA ILE A 28 -11.71 2.51 -5.62
C ILE A 28 -10.41 2.22 -4.85
N LEU A 29 -9.53 1.41 -5.43
CA LEU A 29 -8.22 1.03 -4.88
C LEU A 29 -7.08 1.92 -5.41
N LYS A 30 -7.34 2.79 -6.37
CA LYS A 30 -6.38 3.80 -6.84
C LYS A 30 -6.27 4.92 -5.81
N GLY A 31 -5.03 5.35 -5.57
CA GLY A 31 -4.68 6.41 -4.64
C GLY A 31 -3.56 6.03 -3.69
N VAL A 32 -3.33 6.90 -2.71
CA VAL A 32 -2.47 6.67 -1.57
C VAL A 32 -3.33 6.66 -0.31
N PHE A 33 -3.11 5.68 0.57
CA PHE A 33 -3.88 5.47 1.78
C PHE A 33 -2.99 5.58 3.01
N PHE A 34 -3.38 6.45 3.94
CA PHE A 34 -2.78 6.57 5.27
C PHE A 34 -3.40 5.54 6.23
N MET A 35 -2.56 4.85 6.98
CA MET A 35 -2.90 3.83 7.98
C MET A 35 -3.10 4.47 9.36
N ASP A 36 -4.18 5.24 9.51
CA ASP A 36 -4.49 6.01 10.72
C ASP A 36 -4.74 5.11 11.94
N GLY A 37 -3.82 5.18 12.91
CA GLY A 37 -3.84 4.36 14.12
C GLY A 37 -3.03 3.06 14.03
N ASN A 38 -2.30 2.83 12.93
CA ASN A 38 -1.41 1.68 12.80
C ASN A 38 -0.29 1.73 13.87
N PRO A 39 -0.09 0.68 14.67
CA PRO A 39 0.92 0.68 15.72
C PRO A 39 2.34 0.37 15.22
N LEU A 40 2.47 -0.06 13.96
CA LEU A 40 3.75 -0.38 13.34
C LEU A 40 4.39 0.89 12.74
N PRO A 41 5.72 0.94 12.61
CA PRO A 41 6.43 2.11 12.09
C PRO A 41 6.35 2.25 10.56
N ASP A 42 5.13 2.23 10.04
CA ASP A 42 4.74 2.44 8.64
C ASP A 42 3.43 3.23 8.57
N ASP A 43 3.33 4.16 7.61
CA ASP A 43 2.26 5.17 7.60
C ASP A 43 1.36 5.10 6.37
N CYS A 44 1.92 4.98 5.17
CA CYS A 44 1.17 5.07 3.93
C CYS A 44 1.41 3.87 3.02
N ILE A 45 0.36 3.51 2.28
CA ILE A 45 0.39 2.48 1.25
C ILE A 45 -0.23 2.95 -0.05
N THR A 46 0.23 2.41 -1.17
CA THR A 46 -0.46 2.48 -2.44
C THR A 46 -0.51 1.11 -3.11
N MET A 47 -1.62 0.84 -3.79
CA MET A 47 -1.79 -0.35 -4.63
C MET A 47 -1.38 -0.08 -6.08
N TYR A 48 -0.89 1.11 -6.41
CA TYR A 48 -0.38 1.40 -7.74
C TYR A 48 0.70 0.38 -8.16
N ASN A 49 0.71 0.08 -9.46
CA ASN A 49 1.67 -0.83 -10.09
C ASN A 49 1.52 -2.32 -9.67
N LEU A 50 0.46 -2.66 -8.94
CA LEU A 50 0.06 -4.04 -8.66
C LEU A 50 -0.93 -4.56 -9.69
N GLU A 51 -0.66 -5.76 -10.20
CA GLU A 51 -1.58 -6.46 -11.09
C GLU A 51 -2.86 -6.83 -10.34
N TRP A 52 -3.99 -6.42 -10.91
CA TRP A 52 -5.31 -6.82 -10.45
C TRP A 52 -5.74 -8.12 -11.14
N ASP A 53 -6.07 -9.13 -10.34
CA ASP A 53 -6.70 -10.35 -10.80
C ASP A 53 -8.23 -10.22 -10.67
N ALA A 54 -8.86 -9.82 -11.78
CA ALA A 54 -10.31 -9.63 -11.86
C ALA A 54 -11.10 -10.93 -11.78
N GLU A 55 -10.52 -12.08 -12.14
CA GLU A 55 -11.20 -13.37 -12.06
C GLU A 55 -11.38 -13.80 -10.61
N ASN A 56 -10.37 -13.54 -9.78
CA ASN A 56 -10.38 -13.93 -8.36
C ASN A 56 -10.67 -12.77 -7.40
N ASN A 57 -10.88 -11.55 -7.92
CA ASN A 57 -11.00 -10.31 -7.15
C ASN A 57 -9.84 -10.13 -6.14
N THR A 58 -8.61 -10.30 -6.61
CA THR A 58 -7.43 -10.27 -5.73
C THR A 58 -6.29 -9.41 -6.25
N LEU A 59 -5.42 -8.99 -5.33
CA LEU A 59 -4.11 -8.43 -5.62
C LEU A 59 -3.08 -8.90 -4.57
N PHE A 60 -1.81 -8.82 -4.93
CA PHE A 60 -0.69 -9.13 -4.04
C PHE A 60 0.14 -7.87 -3.80
N LEU A 61 0.24 -7.46 -2.54
CA LEU A 61 0.95 -6.27 -2.08
C LEU A 61 2.21 -6.69 -1.29
N PRO A 62 3.40 -6.69 -1.90
CA PRO A 62 4.64 -6.92 -1.18
C PRO A 62 4.95 -5.73 -0.27
N VAL A 63 5.27 -5.99 1.00
CA VAL A 63 5.56 -4.92 1.98
C VAL A 63 6.87 -4.17 1.67
N PHE A 64 7.73 -4.78 0.85
CA PHE A 64 9.01 -4.23 0.38
C PHE A 64 8.94 -3.76 -1.08
N GLY A 65 7.73 -3.55 -1.62
CA GLY A 65 7.54 -3.08 -3.00
C GLY A 65 8.05 -1.65 -3.22
N GLN A 66 8.57 -1.38 -4.42
CA GLN A 66 9.14 -0.08 -4.79
C GLN A 66 8.07 1.02 -4.74
N LEU A 67 8.30 2.03 -3.91
CA LEU A 67 7.38 3.16 -3.68
C LEU A 67 5.94 2.74 -3.34
N GLN A 68 5.75 1.56 -2.72
CA GLN A 68 4.43 1.06 -2.32
C GLN A 68 4.09 1.33 -0.86
N TRP A 69 5.11 1.43 -0.01
CA TRP A 69 4.99 1.59 1.44
C TRP A 69 5.90 2.72 1.92
N THR A 70 5.46 3.44 2.94
CA THR A 70 6.31 4.36 3.71
C THR A 70 6.55 3.80 5.09
N PHE A 71 7.80 3.88 5.53
CA PHE A 71 8.23 3.50 6.87
C PHE A 71 8.75 4.73 7.60
N HIS A 72 8.70 4.72 8.93
CA HIS A 72 9.27 5.82 9.73
C HIS A 72 10.76 5.97 9.43
N ASN A 73 11.27 7.22 9.35
CA ASN A 73 12.71 7.48 9.27
C ASN A 73 13.40 7.28 10.63
N SER A 74 13.35 6.04 11.11
CA SER A 74 13.83 5.63 12.42
C SER A 74 14.45 4.24 12.38
N ILE A 75 15.12 3.84 13.47
CA ILE A 75 15.69 2.49 13.60
C ILE A 75 14.59 1.43 13.50
N SER A 76 13.44 1.63 14.15
CA SER A 76 12.32 0.68 14.12
C SER A 76 11.69 0.56 12.73
N GLY A 77 11.50 1.67 12.02
CA GLY A 77 11.01 1.66 10.63
C GLY A 77 11.95 0.91 9.70
N LYS A 78 13.26 1.15 9.80
CA LYS A 78 14.27 0.43 9.03
C LYS A 78 14.31 -1.07 9.35
N LEU A 79 14.21 -1.44 10.62
CA LEU A 79 14.15 -2.84 11.04
C LEU A 79 12.90 -3.54 10.51
N LEU A 80 11.75 -2.88 10.54
CA LEU A 80 10.50 -3.41 9.97
C LEU A 80 10.65 -3.68 8.47
N LEU A 81 11.14 -2.69 7.71
CA LEU A 81 11.35 -2.83 6.26
C LEU A 81 12.33 -3.97 5.94
N ILE A 82 13.48 -4.04 6.64
CA ILE A 82 14.45 -5.13 6.44
C ILE A 82 13.83 -6.48 6.78
N ALA A 83 13.09 -6.60 7.88
CA ALA A 83 12.42 -7.84 8.26
C ALA A 83 11.38 -8.26 7.22
N ALA A 84 10.58 -7.32 6.71
CA ALA A 84 9.61 -7.56 5.64
C ALA A 84 10.29 -8.06 4.36
N TRP A 85 11.41 -7.43 3.96
CA TRP A 85 12.19 -7.87 2.80
C TRP A 85 12.82 -9.25 3.01
N LEU A 86 13.49 -9.49 4.14
CA LEU A 86 14.13 -10.78 4.43
C LEU A 86 13.12 -11.92 4.49
N SER A 87 11.93 -11.67 5.05
CA SER A 87 10.83 -12.65 5.11
C SER A 87 10.01 -12.75 3.81
N GLN A 88 10.28 -11.90 2.83
CA GLN A 88 9.47 -11.77 1.61
C GLN A 88 7.98 -11.56 1.94
N LEU A 89 7.71 -10.74 2.96
CA LEU A 89 6.36 -10.50 3.46
C LEU A 89 5.48 -9.87 2.38
N THR A 90 4.41 -10.56 2.03
CA THR A 90 3.44 -10.14 1.01
C THR A 90 2.02 -10.33 1.53
N TYR A 91 1.16 -9.35 1.31
CA TYR A 91 -0.26 -9.47 1.60
C TYR A 91 -1.03 -9.80 0.33
N LYS A 92 -1.75 -10.92 0.32
CA LYS A 92 -2.83 -11.15 -0.63
C LYS A 92 -4.09 -10.47 -0.08
N ILE A 93 -4.63 -9.51 -0.82
CA ILE A 93 -5.93 -8.91 -0.53
C ILE A 93 -6.95 -9.60 -1.42
N GLN A 94 -7.92 -10.28 -0.82
CA GLN A 94 -8.97 -11.02 -1.52
C GLN A 94 -10.33 -10.41 -1.18
N PHE A 95 -10.96 -9.77 -2.15
CA PHE A 95 -12.29 -9.20 -1.98
C PHE A 95 -13.37 -10.28 -2.07
N GLU A 96 -14.46 -10.09 -1.33
CA GLU A 96 -15.57 -11.06 -1.29
C GLU A 96 -16.35 -11.10 -2.61
N ASP A 97 -16.45 -9.96 -3.30
CA ASP A 97 -17.20 -9.80 -4.54
C ASP A 97 -16.74 -8.53 -5.32
N GLU A 98 -17.34 -8.31 -6.49
CA GLU A 98 -17.08 -7.17 -7.38
C GLU A 98 -17.47 -5.81 -6.79
N THR A 99 -18.20 -5.75 -5.67
CA THR A 99 -18.49 -4.48 -5.01
C THR A 99 -17.26 -3.88 -4.37
N LEU A 100 -16.22 -4.71 -4.13
CA LEU A 100 -14.98 -4.32 -3.48
C LEU A 100 -15.28 -3.52 -2.20
N LYS A 101 -16.14 -4.04 -1.33
CA LYS A 101 -16.44 -3.42 -0.03
C LYS A 101 -15.88 -4.18 1.15
N LYS A 102 -15.57 -5.45 0.97
CA LYS A 102 -15.05 -6.33 2.01
C LYS A 102 -13.95 -7.20 1.44
N ALA A 103 -12.88 -7.35 2.19
CA ALA A 103 -11.77 -8.19 1.84
C ALA A 103 -11.22 -8.96 3.05
N GLN A 104 -10.76 -10.17 2.77
CA GLN A 104 -9.85 -10.91 3.61
C GLN A 104 -8.42 -10.59 3.16
N ILE A 105 -7.55 -10.31 4.12
CA ILE A 105 -6.12 -10.24 3.89
C ILE A 105 -5.49 -11.57 4.33
N ILE A 106 -4.54 -12.07 3.55
CA ILE A 106 -3.77 -13.27 3.86
C ILE A 106 -2.30 -12.87 3.76
N ALA A 107 -1.58 -12.97 4.87
CA ALA A 107 -0.14 -12.71 4.88
C ALA A 107 0.60 -13.93 4.34
N TYR A 108 1.65 -13.71 3.57
CA TYR A 108 2.56 -14.72 3.06
C TYR A 108 3.97 -14.38 3.52
N SER A 109 4.70 -15.39 4.00
CA SER A 109 6.13 -15.30 4.32
C SER A 109 6.86 -16.37 3.52
N PHE A 110 7.90 -15.99 2.79
CA PHE A 110 8.61 -16.86 1.84
C PHE A 110 7.66 -17.60 0.87
N GLY A 111 6.57 -16.94 0.44
CA GLY A 111 5.54 -17.53 -0.43
C GLY A 111 4.59 -18.53 0.25
N ILE A 112 4.72 -18.74 1.56
CA ILE A 112 3.85 -19.63 2.35
C ILE A 112 2.79 -18.80 3.07
N PRO A 113 1.49 -19.12 2.92
CA PRO A 113 0.44 -18.39 3.61
C PRO A 113 0.54 -18.61 5.13
N ILE A 114 0.49 -17.53 5.89
CA ILE A 114 0.36 -17.54 7.34
C ILE A 114 -1.06 -18.00 7.67
N PRO A 115 -1.22 -19.06 8.49
CA PRO A 115 -2.55 -19.56 8.82
C PRO A 115 -3.44 -18.53 9.51
N LYS A 116 -4.73 -18.51 9.14
CA LYS A 116 -5.74 -17.58 9.72
C LYS A 116 -5.87 -17.69 11.23
N TRP A 117 -5.58 -18.86 11.80
CA TRP A 117 -5.63 -19.03 13.26
C TRP A 117 -4.53 -18.25 14.00
N ILE A 118 -3.45 -17.85 13.33
CA ILE A 118 -2.42 -16.97 13.90
C ILE A 118 -2.89 -15.52 13.82
N VAL A 119 -3.26 -15.09 12.63
CA VAL A 119 -3.77 -13.75 12.34
C VAL A 119 -4.85 -13.86 11.28
N ASN A 120 -6.02 -13.29 11.55
CA ASN A 120 -7.14 -13.21 10.62
C ASN A 120 -7.47 -11.75 10.33
N PRO A 121 -6.80 -11.16 9.33
CA PRO A 121 -6.94 -9.75 9.01
C PRO A 121 -8.04 -9.47 7.97
N THR A 122 -8.94 -8.53 8.24
CA THR A 122 -10.01 -8.12 7.32
C THR A 122 -9.98 -6.63 7.03
N MET A 123 -10.49 -6.23 5.87
CA MET A 123 -10.62 -4.85 5.43
C MET A 123 -12.06 -4.62 4.96
N CYS A 124 -12.76 -3.68 5.58
CA CYS A 124 -14.16 -3.36 5.26
C CYS A 124 -14.29 -1.88 4.96
N GLN A 125 -14.89 -1.52 3.83
CA GLN A 125 -15.19 -0.14 3.49
C GLN A 125 -16.18 0.41 4.52
N ASP A 126 -15.90 1.62 5.00
CA ASP A 126 -16.80 2.28 5.93
C ASP A 126 -18.10 2.65 5.22
N GLU A 127 -19.24 2.27 5.80
CA GLU A 127 -20.57 2.54 5.22
C GLU A 127 -20.87 4.04 5.11
N SER A 128 -20.23 4.86 5.95
CA SER A 128 -20.33 6.31 5.92
C SER A 128 -19.36 6.96 4.92
N SER A 129 -18.48 6.18 4.29
CA SER A 129 -17.56 6.70 3.29
C SER A 129 -18.27 6.88 1.95
N ASP A 130 -18.54 8.13 1.60
CA ASP A 130 -18.76 8.49 0.21
C ASP A 130 -17.49 8.13 -0.59
N ASN A 131 -17.64 7.38 -1.69
CA ASN A 131 -16.61 7.09 -2.68
C ASN A 131 -15.41 6.23 -2.25
N GLY A 132 -15.51 5.45 -1.17
CA GLY A 132 -14.50 4.45 -0.81
C GLY A 132 -13.15 5.00 -0.36
N ASN A 133 -13.19 6.18 0.27
CA ASN A 133 -12.04 6.84 0.87
C ASN A 133 -11.65 6.28 2.23
N ILE A 134 -12.54 5.57 2.93
CA ILE A 134 -12.28 5.09 4.29
C ILE A 134 -12.54 3.58 4.36
N TRP A 135 -11.58 2.87 4.94
CA TRP A 135 -11.67 1.44 5.21
C TRP A 135 -11.22 1.12 6.63
N GLN A 136 -12.00 0.26 7.28
CA GLN A 136 -11.70 -0.28 8.59
C GLN A 136 -10.85 -1.53 8.42
N ARG A 137 -9.67 -1.53 9.05
CA ARG A 137 -8.73 -2.64 9.03
C ARG A 137 -8.72 -3.32 10.40
N LYS A 138 -9.25 -4.54 10.47
CA LYS A 138 -9.44 -5.29 11.72
C LYS A 138 -8.63 -6.56 11.78
N ASN A 139 -8.02 -6.84 12.92
CA ASN A 139 -7.23 -8.04 13.16
C ASN A 139 -7.86 -8.89 14.25
N ILE A 140 -7.90 -10.20 14.02
CA ILE A 140 -8.17 -11.19 15.05
C ILE A 140 -6.92 -12.04 15.19
N TRP A 141 -6.24 -11.95 16.34
CA TRP A 141 -5.05 -12.73 16.65
C TRP A 141 -5.42 -13.96 17.45
N LEU A 142 -4.80 -15.10 17.14
CA LEU A 142 -5.02 -16.37 17.84
C LEU A 142 -6.53 -16.72 17.94
N ASN A 143 -7.31 -16.38 16.91
CA ASN A 143 -8.78 -16.47 16.83
C ASN A 143 -9.57 -15.82 17.97
N THR A 144 -8.95 -15.05 18.87
CA THR A 144 -9.58 -14.62 20.13
C THR A 144 -9.29 -13.18 20.51
N ILE A 145 -8.10 -12.68 20.21
CA ILE A 145 -7.68 -11.33 20.57
C ILE A 145 -8.10 -10.38 19.45
N THR A 146 -9.04 -9.48 19.74
CA THR A 146 -9.59 -8.50 18.81
C THR A 146 -9.14 -7.09 19.18
N GLY A 147 -9.19 -6.15 18.23
CA GLY A 147 -8.82 -4.74 18.45
C GLY A 147 -7.32 -4.45 18.46
N PHE A 148 -6.48 -5.48 18.59
CA PHE A 148 -5.02 -5.31 18.58
C PHE A 148 -4.49 -5.13 17.15
N GLY A 149 -3.93 -3.94 16.89
CA GLY A 149 -3.42 -3.56 15.58
C GLY A 149 -4.50 -3.18 14.58
N ASP A 150 -5.72 -2.90 15.05
CA ASP A 150 -6.78 -2.33 14.21
C ASP A 150 -6.41 -0.88 13.84
N TYR A 151 -6.73 -0.47 12.62
CA TYR A 151 -6.51 0.90 12.14
C TYR A 151 -7.51 1.26 11.04
N THR A 152 -7.54 2.53 10.67
CA THR A 152 -8.35 3.04 9.56
C THR A 152 -7.45 3.39 8.38
N LEU A 153 -7.69 2.79 7.22
CA LEU A 153 -7.11 3.23 5.96
C LEU A 153 -7.91 4.42 5.43
N ARG A 154 -7.27 5.57 5.29
CA ARG A 154 -7.86 6.80 4.76
C ARG A 154 -7.16 7.19 3.48
N LYS A 155 -7.90 7.34 2.38
CA LYS A 155 -7.35 7.84 1.11
C LYS A 155 -6.94 9.29 1.29
N VAL A 156 -5.65 9.58 1.10
CA VAL A 156 -5.04 10.91 1.24
C VAL A 156 -4.66 11.52 -0.11
N VAL A 157 -4.48 10.69 -1.13
CA VAL A 157 -4.35 11.09 -2.54
C VAL A 157 -5.34 10.28 -3.37
N ASP A 158 -6.14 10.96 -4.20
CA ASP A 158 -7.12 10.32 -5.07
C ASP A 158 -6.49 9.69 -6.33
N GLU A 159 -7.32 9.06 -7.16
CA GLU A 159 -6.90 8.45 -8.42
C GLU A 159 -6.35 9.44 -9.47
N ASN A 160 -6.63 10.73 -9.31
CA ASN A 160 -6.17 11.80 -10.18
C ASN A 160 -4.92 12.51 -9.63
N GLY A 161 -4.39 12.07 -8.48
CA GLY A 161 -3.24 12.67 -7.83
C GLY A 161 -3.55 13.90 -6.97
N ASN A 162 -4.84 14.20 -6.70
CA ASN A 162 -5.22 15.31 -5.84
C ASN A 162 -5.21 14.88 -4.37
N TYR A 163 -4.82 15.80 -3.49
CA TYR A 163 -4.92 15.59 -2.05
C TYR A 163 -6.37 15.65 -1.57
N THR A 164 -6.75 14.69 -0.73
CA THR A 164 -8.07 14.67 -0.07
C THR A 164 -8.04 15.51 1.21
N SER A 165 -9.20 15.70 1.85
CA SER A 165 -9.27 16.36 3.17
C SER A 165 -8.50 15.63 4.27
N ALA A 166 -8.29 14.32 4.15
CA ALA A 166 -7.54 13.52 5.12
C ALA A 166 -6.02 13.74 5.06
N PHE A 167 -5.51 14.41 4.01
CA PHE A 167 -4.07 14.62 3.83
C PHE A 167 -3.47 15.52 4.92
N ASN A 168 -4.13 16.62 5.28
CA ASN A 168 -3.65 17.50 6.34
C ASN A 168 -3.69 16.81 7.71
N ASP A 169 -4.70 15.97 7.96
CA ASP A 169 -4.78 15.17 9.18
C ASP A 169 -3.64 14.16 9.27
N MET A 170 -3.23 13.55 8.15
CA MET A 170 -2.06 12.69 8.07
C MET A 170 -0.80 13.47 8.44
N LEU A 171 -0.52 14.60 7.79
CA LEU A 171 0.69 15.40 8.05
C LEU A 171 0.79 15.91 9.50
N ALA A 172 -0.33 16.08 10.20
CA ALA A 172 -0.34 16.46 11.61
C ALA A 172 0.00 15.29 12.56
N LYS A 173 -0.06 14.03 12.09
CA LYS A 173 0.10 12.82 12.91
C LYS A 173 1.43 12.09 12.69
N VAL A 174 2.09 12.34 11.57
CA VAL A 174 3.31 11.61 11.16
C VAL A 174 4.48 12.56 10.98
N GLU A 175 5.70 12.03 11.05
CA GLU A 175 6.89 12.78 10.67
C GLU A 175 6.93 12.94 9.13
N ASN A 176 7.29 14.13 8.64
CA ASN A 176 7.25 14.40 7.20
C ASN A 176 8.26 13.55 6.42
N GLU A 177 9.40 13.20 7.03
CA GLU A 177 10.42 12.38 6.37
C GLU A 177 10.17 10.89 6.63
N CYS A 178 10.16 10.09 5.57
CA CYS A 178 9.92 8.65 5.63
C CYS A 178 10.93 7.86 4.79
N LEU A 179 11.09 6.57 5.11
CA LEU A 179 11.84 5.61 4.32
C LEU A 179 10.93 4.92 3.31
N VAL A 180 11.45 4.72 2.10
CA VAL A 180 10.78 3.95 1.05
C VAL A 180 11.78 3.04 0.34
N VAL A 181 11.27 2.00 -0.32
CA VAL A 181 12.07 1.24 -1.30
C VAL A 181 12.08 2.02 -2.61
N ALA A 182 13.27 2.40 -3.07
CA ALA A 182 13.45 3.18 -4.29
C ALA A 182 13.11 2.38 -5.55
N ARG A 183 12.84 3.09 -6.65
CA ARG A 183 12.75 2.45 -7.96
C ARG A 183 14.13 1.99 -8.42
N ASN A 184 14.18 0.83 -9.07
CA ASN A 184 15.40 0.42 -9.76
C ASN A 184 15.59 1.28 -11.01
N SER A 185 16.76 1.90 -11.18
CA SER A 185 17.11 2.77 -12.31
C SER A 185 17.00 2.13 -13.71
N ILE A 186 16.86 0.80 -13.79
CA ILE A 186 16.66 0.07 -15.05
C ILE A 186 15.22 0.26 -15.57
N GLU A 187 14.23 0.40 -14.69
CA GLU A 187 12.82 0.59 -15.10
C GLU A 187 12.54 2.03 -15.55
N GLU A 188 13.30 3.02 -15.05
CA GLU A 188 13.18 4.42 -15.48
C GLU A 188 13.59 4.63 -16.95
N ASN A 189 14.55 3.85 -17.46
CA ASN A 189 15.01 3.96 -18.84
C ASN A 189 14.05 3.31 -19.85
N LEU A 190 13.29 2.29 -19.45
CA LEU A 190 12.33 1.61 -20.34
C LEU A 190 11.03 2.40 -20.54
N GLY A 191 10.68 3.30 -19.60
CA GLY A 191 9.56 4.22 -19.75
C GLY A 191 9.84 5.41 -20.68
N GLY A 192 11.12 5.76 -20.88
CA GLY A 192 11.52 6.90 -21.73
C GLY A 192 11.72 6.58 -23.21
N GLU A 193 11.99 5.33 -23.57
CA GLU A 193 12.29 4.97 -24.97
C GLU A 193 11.03 4.91 -25.87
N TYR A 194 9.85 4.63 -25.32
CA TYR A 194 8.61 4.52 -26.12
C TYR A 194 8.04 5.88 -26.58
N GLU A 195 8.39 7.00 -25.95
CA GLU A 195 7.92 8.33 -26.39
C GLU A 195 8.73 8.91 -27.56
N SER A 196 9.90 8.34 -27.90
CA SER A 196 10.82 8.92 -28.89
C SER A 196 10.63 8.43 -30.33
N VAL A 197 9.86 7.35 -30.57
CA VAL A 197 9.78 6.69 -31.90
C VAL A 197 8.54 7.12 -32.72
N GLY A 198 7.69 8.01 -32.18
CA GLY A 198 6.41 8.40 -32.80
C GLY A 198 6.40 9.71 -33.60
N LYS A 199 7.55 10.31 -33.96
CA LYS A 199 7.60 11.54 -34.77
C LYS A 199 8.74 11.52 -35.79
N LEU A 200 8.55 10.78 -36.88
CA LEU A 200 9.19 11.12 -38.15
C LEU A 200 8.14 11.01 -39.26
N SER A 201 7.73 12.19 -39.72
CA SER A 201 7.01 12.47 -40.96
C SER A 201 7.81 12.09 -42.20
#